data_AF-A0A7C4ZRU9-F1
#
_entry.id   AF-A0A7C4ZRU9-F1
#
_cell.length_a   1.000
_cell.length_b   1.000
_cell.length_c   1.000
_cell.angle_alpha   90.00
_cell.angle_beta   90.00
_cell.angle_gamma   90.00
#
_symmetry.space_group_name_H-M   'P 1'
#
loop_
_entity.id
_entity.type
_entity.pdbx_description
1 polymer ?
#
loop_
_entity_poly.entity_id
_entity_poly.type
_entity_poly.pdbx_seq_one_letter_code
_entity_poly.pdbx_strand_id
1 'polypeptide(L)'
;MNKVGFWYERSYRRNLVDMHVEDWDERFLSKLDPKSYVKMLKLANVKSAMVYANSHVGYCYWPTKTGRMHRGIKGRDVLGEIIDLCHREGIDVIIYYSLIFNNWAYEQHPEWRMIGLDGKASREAGLWGGRYGVCCPNSPGYRRFVLDQIEELCRSYDFEGIFFDMTFWPMVCYCSNCKRRFREEAGEDPPTIINWDDPSWIMFQRKREE
;
A
#
# COMPACT_ATOMS: atom_id res chain seq x y z
N MET A 1 19.23 22.94 -22.50
CA MET A 1 18.24 21.91 -22.08
C MET A 1 16.99 22.64 -21.66
N ASN A 2 15.91 22.56 -22.44
CA ASN A 2 14.61 23.10 -22.04
C ASN A 2 14.16 22.36 -20.78
N LYS A 3 13.85 23.09 -19.70
CA LYS A 3 13.16 22.51 -18.54
C LYS A 3 11.80 22.06 -19.03
N VAL A 4 11.66 20.78 -19.35
CA VAL A 4 10.34 20.15 -19.44
C VAL A 4 9.72 20.37 -18.07
N GLY A 5 8.63 21.14 -18.00
CA GLY A 5 7.91 21.41 -16.74
C GLY A 5 7.51 20.11 -16.06
N PHE A 6 7.26 20.14 -14.76
CA PHE A 6 6.88 18.93 -14.02
C PHE A 6 5.59 18.32 -14.59
N TRP A 7 5.42 17.00 -14.46
CA TRP A 7 4.25 16.30 -15.02
C TRP A 7 2.92 16.88 -14.54
N TYR A 8 2.85 17.29 -13.26
CA TYR A 8 1.65 17.87 -12.65
C TYR A 8 1.28 19.25 -13.23
N GLU A 9 2.18 19.92 -13.96
CA GLU A 9 1.91 21.21 -14.62
C GLU A 9 1.25 21.03 -16.00
N ARG A 10 1.37 19.83 -16.60
CA ARG A 10 0.87 19.52 -17.96
C ARG A 10 -0.25 18.48 -17.99
N SER A 11 -0.41 17.72 -16.90
CA SER A 11 -1.31 16.58 -16.79
C SER A 11 -2.60 16.95 -16.04
N TYR A 12 -3.71 17.10 -16.79
CA TYR A 12 -5.01 17.53 -16.26
C TYR A 12 -6.09 16.45 -16.31
N ARG A 13 -5.75 15.26 -16.82
CA ARG A 13 -6.69 14.13 -16.99
C ARG A 13 -6.07 12.88 -16.39
N ARG A 14 -6.47 12.60 -15.16
CA ARG A 14 -5.97 11.46 -14.41
C ARG A 14 -6.95 10.30 -14.45
N ASN A 15 -6.44 9.09 -14.57
CA ASN A 15 -7.21 7.86 -14.39
C ASN A 15 -6.68 7.06 -13.20
N LEU A 16 -7.59 6.42 -12.49
CA LEU A 16 -7.33 5.33 -11.56
C LEU A 16 -8.39 4.28 -11.84
N VAL A 17 -7.98 3.03 -12.03
CA VAL A 17 -8.89 1.88 -12.01
C VAL A 17 -8.67 1.17 -10.69
N ASP A 18 -9.63 1.30 -9.78
CA ASP A 18 -9.55 0.68 -8.45
C ASP A 18 -9.65 -0.85 -8.56
N MET A 19 -8.63 -1.55 -8.06
CA MET A 19 -8.47 -3.00 -8.21
C MET A 19 -8.01 -3.67 -6.90
N HIS A 20 -8.98 -4.17 -6.13
CA HIS A 20 -8.75 -5.07 -4.99
C HIS A 20 -9.08 -6.52 -5.35
N VAL A 21 -8.33 -7.05 -6.31
CA VAL A 21 -8.55 -8.39 -6.87
C VAL A 21 -7.71 -9.41 -6.11
N GLU A 22 -8.39 -10.34 -5.45
CA GLU A 22 -7.77 -11.48 -4.77
C GLU A 22 -7.19 -12.50 -5.76
N ASP A 23 -6.36 -13.43 -5.29
CA ASP A 23 -5.73 -14.44 -6.16
C ASP A 23 -6.31 -15.86 -6.01
N TRP A 24 -7.31 -16.08 -5.14
CA TRP A 24 -7.83 -17.42 -4.86
C TRP A 24 -8.49 -18.10 -6.08
N ASP A 25 -9.00 -17.32 -7.04
CA ASP A 25 -9.49 -17.80 -8.33
C ASP A 25 -8.43 -17.60 -9.41
N GLU A 26 -8.08 -18.67 -10.12
CA GLU A 26 -7.11 -18.65 -11.21
C GLU A 26 -7.53 -17.74 -12.37
N ARG A 27 -8.82 -17.45 -12.50
CA ARG A 27 -9.37 -16.57 -13.54
C ARG A 27 -9.08 -15.11 -13.26
N PHE A 28 -8.86 -14.72 -12.01
CA PHE A 28 -8.59 -13.34 -11.63
C PHE A 28 -7.27 -12.85 -12.24
N LEU A 29 -7.33 -11.69 -12.89
CA LEU A 29 -6.25 -11.07 -13.67
C LEU A 29 -5.66 -11.91 -14.82
N SER A 30 -6.14 -13.14 -15.05
CA SER A 30 -5.64 -14.04 -16.10
C SER A 30 -5.77 -13.50 -17.53
N LYS A 31 -6.70 -12.54 -17.74
CA LYS A 31 -6.96 -11.88 -19.02
C LYS A 31 -6.48 -10.43 -19.04
N LEU A 32 -5.73 -10.00 -18.03
CA LEU A 32 -5.16 -8.66 -18.02
C LEU A 32 -4.13 -8.54 -19.15
N ASP A 33 -4.40 -7.60 -20.07
CA ASP A 33 -3.54 -7.28 -21.19
C ASP A 33 -3.11 -5.81 -21.11
N PRO A 34 -1.84 -5.52 -20.77
CA PRO A 34 -1.30 -4.17 -20.72
C PRO A 34 -1.55 -3.35 -22.00
N LYS A 35 -1.49 -4.00 -23.18
CA LYS A 35 -1.72 -3.31 -24.46
C LYS A 35 -3.15 -2.80 -24.58
N SER A 36 -4.13 -3.65 -24.28
CA SER A 36 -5.53 -3.26 -24.27
C SER A 36 -5.81 -2.20 -23.19
N TYR A 37 -5.23 -2.35 -22.01
CA TYR A 37 -5.37 -1.37 -20.92
C TYR A 37 -4.88 0.02 -21.34
N VAL A 38 -3.64 0.14 -21.83
CA VAL A 38 -3.06 1.41 -22.26
C VAL A 38 -3.77 1.97 -23.49
N LYS A 39 -4.21 1.12 -24.42
CA LYS A 39 -5.05 1.54 -25.55
C LYS A 39 -6.32 2.24 -25.07
N MET A 40 -6.96 1.77 -23.99
CA MET A 40 -8.14 2.42 -23.42
C MET A 40 -7.80 3.75 -22.76
N LEU A 41 -6.66 3.85 -22.06
CA LEU A 41 -6.19 5.12 -21.49
C LEU A 41 -5.99 6.18 -22.58
N LYS A 42 -5.32 5.80 -23.67
CA LYS A 42 -5.11 6.66 -24.83
C LYS A 42 -6.43 7.07 -25.47
N LEU A 43 -7.35 6.13 -25.69
CA LEU A 43 -8.68 6.40 -26.24
C LEU A 43 -9.46 7.40 -25.38
N ALA A 44 -9.35 7.29 -24.06
CA ALA A 44 -9.96 8.20 -23.10
C ALA A 44 -9.21 9.55 -22.94
N ASN A 45 -8.11 9.76 -23.68
CA ASN A 45 -7.29 10.97 -23.62
C ASN A 45 -6.74 11.25 -22.20
N VAL A 46 -6.39 10.17 -21.49
CA VAL A 46 -5.72 10.22 -20.18
C VAL A 46 -4.30 10.77 -20.38
N LYS A 47 -3.88 11.64 -19.47
CA LYS A 47 -2.53 12.21 -19.44
C LYS A 47 -1.67 11.69 -18.29
N SER A 48 -2.31 11.25 -17.21
CA SER A 48 -1.64 10.56 -16.10
C SER A 48 -2.45 9.35 -15.65
N ALA A 49 -1.82 8.19 -15.59
CA ALA A 49 -2.42 6.96 -15.10
C ALA A 49 -1.85 6.63 -13.72
N MET A 50 -2.72 6.49 -12.73
CA MET A 50 -2.35 5.93 -11.45
C MET A 50 -2.51 4.40 -11.52
N VAL A 51 -1.39 3.69 -11.50
CA VAL A 51 -1.30 2.25 -11.78
C VAL A 51 -0.95 1.52 -10.49
N TYR A 52 -1.76 0.53 -10.12
CA TYR A 52 -1.52 -0.30 -8.94
C TYR A 52 -0.22 -1.09 -9.11
N ALA A 53 0.73 -0.92 -8.19
CA ALA A 53 1.81 -1.89 -7.99
C ALA A 53 1.34 -3.05 -7.11
N ASN A 54 0.61 -2.72 -6.05
CA ASN A 54 -0.11 -3.65 -5.18
C ASN A 54 -1.47 -3.04 -4.78
N SER A 55 -2.29 -3.77 -4.02
CA SER A 55 -3.53 -3.26 -3.44
C SER A 55 -3.69 -3.70 -1.98
N HIS A 56 -4.81 -3.39 -1.33
CA HIS A 56 -5.12 -3.87 0.02
C HIS A 56 -5.06 -5.40 0.18
N VAL A 57 -5.15 -6.18 -0.90
CA VAL A 57 -4.97 -7.65 -0.83
C VAL A 57 -3.49 -8.05 -0.68
N GLY A 58 -2.55 -7.16 -0.98
CA GLY A 58 -1.11 -7.35 -0.74
C GLY A 58 -0.33 -8.03 -1.85
N TYR A 59 -0.99 -8.50 -2.91
CA TYR A 59 -0.31 -9.09 -4.06
C TYR A 59 0.33 -8.03 -4.97
N CYS A 60 1.51 -8.35 -5.47
CA CYS A 60 2.35 -7.48 -6.30
C CYS A 60 2.13 -7.76 -7.79
N TYR A 61 2.20 -6.73 -8.62
CA TYR A 61 2.07 -6.82 -10.09
C TYR A 61 3.41 -6.68 -10.85
N TRP A 62 4.53 -6.72 -10.11
CA TRP A 62 5.89 -6.78 -10.62
C TRP A 62 6.61 -8.04 -10.13
N PRO A 63 7.75 -8.46 -10.73
CA PRO A 63 8.60 -9.58 -10.30
C PRO A 63 9.30 -9.34 -8.95
N THR A 64 8.50 -9.23 -7.90
CA THR A 64 8.97 -8.85 -6.57
C THR A 64 9.88 -9.89 -5.94
N LYS A 65 10.88 -9.44 -5.19
CA LYS A 65 11.65 -10.29 -4.26
C LYS A 65 11.09 -10.24 -2.84
N THR A 66 10.27 -9.25 -2.56
CA THR A 66 9.62 -9.01 -1.27
C THR A 66 8.11 -9.14 -1.40
N GLY A 67 7.51 -10.10 -0.71
CA GLY A 67 6.09 -10.39 -0.83
C GLY A 67 5.76 -11.43 -1.89
N ARG A 68 4.59 -11.32 -2.52
CA ARG A 68 4.09 -12.33 -3.46
C ARG A 68 3.43 -11.69 -4.68
N MET A 69 3.82 -12.17 -5.86
CA MET A 69 3.13 -11.84 -7.10
C MET A 69 1.71 -12.40 -7.11
N HIS A 70 0.77 -11.65 -7.69
CA HIS A 70 -0.57 -12.18 -7.92
C HIS A 70 -0.52 -13.40 -8.86
N ARG A 71 -1.10 -14.56 -8.49
CA ARG A 71 -0.94 -15.78 -9.32
C ARG A 71 -1.47 -15.61 -10.74
N GLY A 72 -2.53 -14.81 -10.90
CA GLY A 72 -3.20 -14.55 -12.17
C GLY A 72 -2.34 -13.97 -13.27
N ILE A 73 -1.25 -13.27 -12.92
CA ILE A 73 -0.32 -12.69 -13.89
C ILE A 73 0.81 -13.65 -14.31
N LYS A 74 0.84 -14.86 -13.73
CA LYS A 74 1.72 -15.98 -14.14
C LYS A 74 3.21 -15.60 -14.27
N GLY A 75 3.70 -14.79 -13.34
CA GLY A 75 5.11 -14.35 -13.32
C GLY A 75 5.47 -13.26 -14.34
N ARG A 76 4.50 -12.72 -15.09
CA ARG A 76 4.73 -11.60 -16.00
C ARG A 76 4.96 -10.31 -15.24
N ASP A 77 5.82 -9.45 -15.77
CA ASP A 77 6.00 -8.08 -15.28
C ASP A 77 4.92 -7.15 -15.85
N VAL A 78 3.70 -7.30 -15.36
CA VAL A 78 2.54 -6.52 -15.84
C VAL A 78 2.70 -5.04 -15.54
N LEU A 79 3.26 -4.69 -14.37
CA LEU A 79 3.52 -3.31 -13.99
C LEU A 79 4.51 -2.65 -14.96
N GLY A 80 5.67 -3.28 -15.20
CA GLY A 80 6.66 -2.79 -16.15
C GLY A 80 6.12 -2.65 -17.57
N GLU A 81 5.35 -3.65 -18.04
CA GLU A 81 4.69 -3.58 -19.34
C GLU A 81 3.74 -2.37 -19.47
N ILE A 82 2.95 -2.07 -18.43
CA ILE A 82 2.04 -0.91 -18.43
C ILE A 82 2.83 0.41 -18.43
N ILE A 83 3.87 0.52 -17.60
CA ILE A 83 4.73 1.71 -17.52
C ILE A 83 5.32 2.04 -18.89
N ASP A 84 6.00 1.07 -19.50
CA ASP A 84 6.63 1.23 -20.81
C ASP A 84 5.64 1.66 -21.90
N LEU A 85 4.45 1.05 -21.91
CA LEU A 85 3.42 1.35 -22.90
C LEU A 85 2.81 2.74 -22.67
N CYS A 86 2.56 3.15 -21.43
CA CYS A 86 2.09 4.50 -21.10
C CYS A 86 3.09 5.56 -21.57
N HIS A 87 4.39 5.37 -21.29
CA HIS A 87 5.43 6.30 -21.69
C HIS A 87 5.55 6.45 -23.21
N ARG A 88 5.43 5.34 -23.96
CA ARG A 88 5.38 5.38 -25.45
C ARG A 88 4.21 6.19 -25.99
N GLU A 89 3.13 6.30 -25.23
CA GLU A 89 1.94 7.06 -25.58
C GLU A 89 1.90 8.46 -24.95
N GLY A 90 2.97 8.88 -24.29
CA GLY A 90 3.05 10.18 -23.62
C GLY A 90 2.13 10.32 -22.41
N ILE A 91 1.83 9.21 -21.74
CA ILE A 91 1.01 9.14 -20.52
C ILE A 91 1.96 9.00 -19.33
N ASP A 92 1.91 9.96 -18.41
CA ASP A 92 2.65 9.92 -17.15
C ASP A 92 2.11 8.79 -16.25
N VAL A 93 2.96 8.10 -15.49
CA VAL A 93 2.58 7.01 -14.58
C VAL A 93 2.87 7.37 -13.13
N ILE A 94 1.84 7.27 -12.30
CA ILE A 94 1.94 7.38 -10.84
C ILE A 94 1.69 5.99 -10.27
N ILE A 95 2.63 5.47 -9.49
CA ILE A 95 2.46 4.17 -8.84
C ILE A 95 1.50 4.31 -7.67
N TYR A 96 0.40 3.57 -7.67
CA TYR A 96 -0.41 3.37 -6.47
C TYR A 96 0.22 2.25 -5.64
N TYR A 97 0.44 2.54 -4.36
CA TYR A 97 0.95 1.59 -3.40
C TYR A 97 0.11 1.64 -2.12
N SER A 98 -0.46 0.50 -1.73
CA SER A 98 -1.26 0.33 -0.52
C SER A 98 -0.37 0.15 0.70
N LEU A 99 -0.40 1.12 1.63
CA LEU A 99 0.19 1.00 2.96
C LEU A 99 -0.84 0.52 3.97
N ILE A 100 -0.38 -0.10 5.04
CA ILE A 100 -1.16 -0.54 6.22
C ILE A 100 -2.16 -1.65 5.90
N PHE A 101 -3.01 -1.48 4.90
CA PHE A 101 -3.90 -2.50 4.36
C PHE A 101 -3.10 -3.44 3.45
N ASN A 102 -2.90 -4.66 3.92
CA ASN A 102 -2.16 -5.68 3.17
C ASN A 102 -2.56 -7.07 3.69
N ASN A 103 -3.52 -7.72 3.03
CA ASN A 103 -4.02 -9.04 3.43
C ASN A 103 -2.93 -10.10 3.42
N TRP A 104 -2.10 -10.15 2.38
CA TRP A 104 -0.99 -11.10 2.30
C TRP A 104 -0.03 -10.96 3.50
N ALA A 105 0.44 -9.74 3.79
CA ALA A 105 1.35 -9.50 4.90
C ALA A 105 0.68 -9.78 6.25
N TYR A 106 -0.58 -9.40 6.41
CA TYR A 106 -1.38 -9.71 7.61
C TYR A 106 -1.48 -11.22 7.85
N GLU A 107 -1.67 -12.02 6.80
CA GLU A 107 -1.79 -13.48 6.89
C GLU A 107 -0.45 -14.15 7.17
N GLN A 108 0.61 -13.75 6.45
CA GLN A 108 1.93 -14.37 6.56
C GLN A 108 2.70 -13.94 7.81
N HIS A 109 2.40 -12.76 8.35
CA HIS A 109 3.12 -12.16 9.48
C HIS A 109 2.16 -11.72 10.59
N PRO A 110 1.65 -12.66 11.42
CA PRO A 110 0.78 -12.34 12.55
C PRO A 110 1.38 -11.30 13.51
N GLU A 111 2.70 -11.25 13.64
CA GLU A 111 3.44 -10.29 14.45
C GLU A 111 3.42 -8.85 13.90
N TRP A 112 2.99 -8.66 12.65
CA TRP A 112 2.81 -7.34 12.04
C TRP A 112 1.40 -6.80 12.20
N ARG A 113 0.43 -7.59 12.67
CA ARG A 113 -0.97 -7.16 12.75
C ARG A 113 -1.16 -5.99 13.70
N MET A 114 -2.10 -5.11 13.38
CA MET A 114 -2.67 -4.21 14.38
C MET A 114 -3.59 -5.01 15.31
N ILE A 115 -3.44 -4.79 16.62
CA ILE A 115 -4.17 -5.51 17.66
C ILE A 115 -4.86 -4.48 18.56
N GLY A 116 -6.17 -4.65 18.77
CA GLY A 116 -6.96 -3.80 19.66
C GLY A 116 -6.64 -4.03 21.13
N LEU A 117 -7.24 -3.22 22.01
CA LEU A 117 -7.06 -3.38 23.46
C LEU A 117 -7.62 -4.73 23.96
N ASP A 118 -8.69 -5.20 23.32
CA ASP A 118 -9.34 -6.49 23.57
C ASP A 118 -8.55 -7.70 23.04
N GLY A 119 -7.37 -7.47 22.47
CA GLY A 119 -6.50 -8.49 21.91
C GLY A 119 -6.88 -8.96 20.50
N LYS A 120 -7.92 -8.39 19.88
CA LYS A 120 -8.37 -8.80 18.55
C LYS A 120 -7.66 -8.06 17.44
N ALA A 121 -7.32 -8.79 16.37
CA ALA A 121 -6.85 -8.19 15.13
C ALA A 121 -8.03 -7.65 14.29
N SER A 122 -7.74 -6.85 13.26
CA SER A 122 -8.79 -6.13 12.49
C SER A 122 -9.90 -7.03 11.92
N ARG A 123 -9.54 -8.20 11.39
CA ARG A 123 -10.54 -9.14 10.85
C ARG A 123 -11.36 -9.82 11.94
N GLU A 124 -10.74 -10.16 13.07
CA GLU A 124 -11.41 -10.76 14.24
C GLU A 124 -12.38 -9.78 14.92
N ALA A 125 -12.04 -8.50 14.89
CA ALA A 125 -12.91 -7.40 15.32
C ALA A 125 -14.04 -7.08 14.33
N GLY A 126 -14.12 -7.79 13.18
CA GLY A 126 -15.15 -7.58 12.16
C GLY A 126 -15.01 -6.27 11.38
N LEU A 127 -13.86 -5.59 11.46
CA LEU A 127 -13.64 -4.34 10.73
C LEU A 127 -13.73 -4.58 9.22
N TRP A 128 -14.43 -3.68 8.52
CA TRP A 128 -14.74 -3.80 7.09
C TRP A 128 -15.36 -5.15 6.70
N GLY A 129 -16.19 -5.73 7.57
CA GLY A 129 -16.80 -7.04 7.35
C GLY A 129 -15.79 -8.19 7.28
N GLY A 130 -14.61 -8.01 7.89
CA GLY A 130 -13.53 -9.00 7.86
C GLY A 130 -12.74 -9.04 6.55
N ARG A 131 -13.02 -8.14 5.60
CA ARG A 131 -12.39 -8.12 4.27
C ARG A 131 -10.89 -7.80 4.34
N TYR A 132 -10.49 -6.89 5.24
CA TYR A 132 -9.14 -6.33 5.25
C TYR A 132 -8.37 -6.60 6.53
N GLY A 133 -7.15 -7.12 6.35
CA GLY A 133 -6.11 -7.21 7.36
C GLY A 133 -5.26 -5.94 7.34
N VAL A 134 -5.01 -5.36 8.52
CA VAL A 134 -4.18 -4.16 8.66
C VAL A 134 -2.92 -4.42 9.49
N CYS A 135 -1.80 -3.90 8.99
CA CYS A 135 -0.45 -4.07 9.51
C CYS A 135 0.01 -2.80 10.23
N CYS A 136 0.69 -2.99 11.35
CA CYS A 136 1.13 -1.94 12.24
C CYS A 136 2.36 -1.20 11.68
N PRO A 137 2.29 0.13 11.44
CA PRO A 137 3.44 0.92 11.00
C PRO A 137 4.58 0.99 12.02
N ASN A 138 4.33 0.63 13.27
CA ASN A 138 5.35 0.54 14.32
C ASN A 138 6.04 -0.82 14.36
N SER A 139 5.59 -1.81 13.58
CA SER A 139 6.30 -3.07 13.43
C SER A 139 7.58 -2.86 12.61
N PRO A 140 8.78 -3.11 13.16
CA PRO A 140 10.03 -2.95 12.40
C PRO A 140 10.08 -3.84 11.16
N GLY A 141 9.54 -5.07 11.26
CA GLY A 141 9.46 -6.01 10.14
C GLY A 141 8.55 -5.50 9.02
N TYR A 142 7.38 -4.97 9.36
CA TYR A 142 6.46 -4.41 8.36
C TYR A 142 7.03 -3.15 7.70
N ARG A 143 7.66 -2.26 8.48
CA ARG A 143 8.36 -1.08 7.93
C ARG A 143 9.45 -1.49 6.96
N ARG A 144 10.26 -2.50 7.31
CA ARG A 144 11.32 -2.99 6.42
C ARG A 144 10.75 -3.57 5.14
N PHE A 145 9.70 -4.40 5.24
CA PHE A 145 8.99 -4.95 4.08
C PHE A 145 8.50 -3.87 3.11
N VAL A 146 7.86 -2.81 3.62
CA VAL A 146 7.41 -1.69 2.78
C VAL A 146 8.60 -0.97 2.14
N LEU A 147 9.64 -0.66 2.91
CA LEU A 147 10.83 0.03 2.39
C LEU A 147 11.52 -0.79 1.29
N ASP A 148 11.62 -2.11 1.46
CA ASP A 148 12.19 -3.01 0.45
C ASP A 148 11.35 -3.02 -0.84
N GLN A 149 10.01 -3.07 -0.73
CA GLN A 149 9.15 -3.00 -1.92
C GLN A 149 9.25 -1.66 -2.65
N ILE A 150 9.32 -0.55 -1.92
CA ILE A 150 9.52 0.77 -2.52
C ILE A 150 10.91 0.88 -3.16
N GLU A 151 11.95 0.33 -2.54
CA GLU A 151 13.28 0.27 -3.14
C GLU A 151 13.29 -0.55 -4.44
N GLU A 152 12.61 -1.71 -4.46
CA GLU A 152 12.47 -2.53 -5.68
C GLU A 152 11.82 -1.75 -6.82
N LEU A 153 10.72 -1.04 -6.54
CA LEU A 153 10.00 -0.23 -7.53
C LEU A 153 10.90 0.89 -8.07
N CYS A 154 11.49 1.68 -7.19
CA CYS A 154 12.35 2.82 -7.57
C CYS A 154 13.64 2.41 -8.29
N ARG A 155 14.13 1.17 -8.09
CA ARG A 155 15.30 0.65 -8.79
C ARG A 155 14.98 0.03 -10.15
N SER A 156 13.76 -0.49 -10.32
CA SER A 156 13.41 -1.31 -11.47
C SER A 156 12.65 -0.55 -12.55
N TYR A 157 12.00 0.57 -12.19
CA TYR A 157 11.11 1.30 -13.08
C TYR A 157 11.38 2.81 -13.04
N ASP A 158 11.13 3.47 -14.16
CA ASP A 158 11.03 4.93 -14.25
C ASP A 158 9.55 5.31 -14.20
N PHE A 159 9.17 6.24 -13.33
CA PHE A 159 7.80 6.72 -13.16
C PHE A 159 7.77 8.10 -12.48
N GLU A 160 6.69 8.85 -12.67
CA GLU A 160 6.59 10.24 -12.26
C GLU A 160 6.31 10.47 -10.76
N GLY A 161 5.85 9.45 -10.05
CA GLY A 161 5.67 9.51 -8.60
C GLY A 161 5.00 8.28 -8.00
N ILE A 162 4.86 8.29 -6.67
CA ILE A 162 4.13 7.26 -5.91
C ILE A 162 3.01 7.94 -5.13
N PHE A 163 1.80 7.39 -5.25
CA PHE A 163 0.69 7.64 -4.36
C PHE A 163 0.64 6.54 -3.30
N PHE A 164 0.94 6.93 -2.07
CA PHE A 164 0.84 6.08 -0.90
C PHE A 164 -0.59 6.14 -0.34
N ASP A 165 -1.34 5.06 -0.52
CA ASP A 165 -2.71 4.98 0.01
C ASP A 165 -2.72 4.51 1.46
N MET A 166 -3.74 4.94 2.21
CA MET A 166 -4.01 4.51 3.58
C MET A 166 -2.88 4.79 4.58
N THR A 167 -2.29 5.99 4.54
CA THR A 167 -1.21 6.47 5.42
C THR A 167 -1.65 6.82 6.86
N PHE A 168 -2.70 6.18 7.38
CA PHE A 168 -3.28 6.47 8.71
C PHE A 168 -3.43 5.21 9.57
N TRP A 169 -3.57 5.37 10.89
CA TRP A 169 -3.85 4.23 11.77
C TRP A 169 -5.35 3.95 11.81
N PRO A 170 -5.85 2.87 11.19
CA PRO A 170 -7.28 2.58 11.13
C PRO A 170 -7.89 2.15 12.46
N MET A 171 -7.04 1.81 13.45
CA MET A 171 -7.45 1.45 14.80
C MET A 171 -6.37 1.85 15.82
N VAL A 172 -6.77 1.96 17.09
CA VAL A 172 -5.81 2.09 18.20
C VAL A 172 -5.10 0.75 18.37
N CYS A 173 -3.78 0.75 18.20
CA CYS A 173 -2.98 -0.46 18.20
C CYS A 173 -2.21 -0.64 19.50
N TYR A 174 -2.48 -1.77 20.17
CA TYR A 174 -1.84 -2.26 21.38
C TYR A 174 -1.03 -3.54 21.12
N CYS A 175 -0.55 -3.75 19.89
CA CYS A 175 0.35 -4.86 19.59
C CYS A 175 1.66 -4.75 20.38
N SER A 176 2.42 -5.84 20.45
CA SER A 176 3.68 -5.91 21.20
C SER A 176 4.68 -4.82 20.77
N ASN A 177 4.75 -4.50 19.47
CA ASN A 177 5.61 -3.44 18.96
C ASN A 177 5.20 -2.05 19.45
N CYS A 178 3.90 -1.72 19.44
CA CYS A 178 3.42 -0.43 19.96
C CYS A 178 3.65 -0.29 21.45
N LYS A 179 3.33 -1.32 22.24
CA LYS A 179 3.55 -1.32 23.70
C LYS A 179 5.02 -1.17 24.05
N ARG A 180 5.89 -1.93 23.37
CA ARG A 180 7.34 -1.88 23.58
C ARG A 180 7.91 -0.50 23.22
N ARG A 181 7.60 0.01 22.03
CA ARG A 181 8.06 1.33 21.57
C ARG A 181 7.62 2.43 22.54
N PHE A 182 6.35 2.43 22.94
CA PHE A 182 5.87 3.45 23.88
C PHE A 182 6.56 3.36 25.24
N ARG A 183 6.77 2.16 25.79
CA ARG A 183 7.51 2.00 27.06
C ARG A 183 8.96 2.45 26.97
N GLU A 184 9.63 2.16 25.85
CA GLU A 184 11.01 2.61 25.59
C GLU A 184 11.11 4.14 25.48
N GLU A 185 10.11 4.80 24.87
CA GLU A 185 10.13 6.24 24.59
C GLU A 185 9.54 7.11 25.72
N ALA A 186 8.52 6.61 26.44
CA ALA A 186 7.77 7.35 27.45
C ALA A 186 8.04 6.86 28.89
N GLY A 187 8.62 5.68 29.08
CA GLY A 187 8.92 5.11 30.40
C GLY A 187 7.70 4.50 31.13
N GLU A 188 6.54 4.44 30.48
CA GLU A 188 5.30 3.89 31.04
C GLU A 188 4.53 3.01 30.04
N ASP A 189 3.48 2.33 30.50
CA ASP A 189 2.59 1.57 29.61
C ASP A 189 1.58 2.50 28.90
N PRO A 190 1.17 2.18 27.66
CA PRO A 190 0.23 3.03 26.92
C PRO A 190 -1.12 3.10 27.63
N PRO A 191 -1.72 4.30 27.75
CA PRO A 191 -3.03 4.48 28.35
C PRO A 191 -4.08 3.66 27.60
N THR A 192 -5.02 3.07 28.33
CA THR A 192 -6.04 2.16 27.78
C THR A 192 -7.40 2.82 27.61
N ILE A 193 -7.57 4.03 28.15
CA ILE A 193 -8.78 4.84 28.04
C ILE A 193 -8.53 5.92 26.99
N ILE A 194 -9.42 6.01 26.00
CA ILE A 194 -9.40 7.08 25.01
C ILE A 194 -9.93 8.35 25.69
N ASN A 195 -9.03 9.25 26.09
CA ASN A 195 -9.38 10.53 26.70
C ASN A 195 -8.50 11.65 26.11
N TRP A 196 -9.09 12.54 25.31
CA TRP A 196 -8.34 13.63 24.68
C TRP A 196 -7.99 14.78 25.63
N ASP A 197 -8.51 14.77 26.86
CA ASP A 197 -8.11 15.69 27.92
C ASP A 197 -6.95 15.14 28.76
N ASP A 198 -6.58 13.85 28.57
CA ASP A 198 -5.46 13.21 29.25
C ASP A 198 -4.15 13.43 28.46
N PRO A 199 -3.16 14.15 29.02
CA PRO A 199 -1.86 14.35 28.38
C PRO A 199 -1.15 13.03 28.01
N SER A 200 -1.30 11.96 28.79
CA SER A 200 -0.70 10.66 28.49
C SER A 200 -1.32 10.03 27.24
N TRP A 201 -2.64 10.19 27.03
CA TRP A 201 -3.29 9.73 25.79
C TRP A 201 -2.83 10.52 24.57
N ILE A 202 -2.74 11.86 24.69
CA ILE A 202 -2.22 12.71 23.61
C ILE A 202 -0.77 12.32 23.26
N MET A 203 0.06 12.08 24.27
CA MET A 203 1.44 11.62 24.08
C MET A 203 1.49 10.28 23.35
N PHE A 204 0.68 9.30 23.77
CA PHE A 204 0.57 8.01 23.11
C PHE A 204 0.16 8.13 21.64
N GLN A 205 -0.83 8.96 21.33
CA GLN A 205 -1.23 9.19 19.94
C GLN A 205 -0.09 9.81 19.12
N ARG A 206 0.59 10.83 19.63
CA ARG A 206 1.71 11.48 18.92
C ARG A 206 2.86 10.50 18.67
N LYS A 207 3.27 9.76 19.70
CA LYS A 207 4.35 8.76 19.62
C LYS A 207 4.06 7.66 18.59
N ARG A 208 2.78 7.34 18.39
CA ARG A 208 2.38 6.39 17.35
C ARG A 208 2.59 6.92 15.94
N GLU A 209 2.48 8.23 15.72
CA GLU A 209 2.51 8.88 14.40
C GLU A 209 3.91 9.36 13.97
N GLU A 210 4.90 9.31 14.88
CA GLU A 210 6.33 9.56 14.60
C GLU A 210 6.96 8.42 13.77
#